data_AF-A0A2N0D8M9-F1
#
_entry.id   AF-A0A2N0D8M9-F1
#
_cell.length_a   1.000
_cell.length_b   1.000
_cell.length_c   1.000
_cell.angle_alpha   90.00
_cell.angle_beta   90.00
_cell.angle_gamma   90.00
#
_symmetry.space_group_name_H-M   'P 1'
#
loop_
_entity.id
_entity.type
_entity.pdbx_description
1 polymer ?
#
loop_
_entity_poly.entity_id
_entity_poly.type
_entity_poly.pdbx_seq_one_letter_code
_entity_poly.pdbx_strand_id
1 'polypeptide(L)'
;MIGPSASAAELIAHLETLRSEENVAGMARFGIVTETALGISNPDLQKIARSVKKNHARALELWAGDIREARMLALYTAEPTKLTPAEARRWAEDFNSWEIVDCAADLFVEARLDDLIPQFAADDREFVRRTAFAMIAGAAVHRKQDSDETLLAWLPLIEAHSADPRNFVRKAVNWALRNIGKRSRACHTPALALAERLAASPGKTARWIGKDAIRELTNGKVIGRLK
;
A
#
# COMPACT_ATOMS: atom_id res chain seq x y z
N MET A 1 16.78 8.51 25.90
CA MET A 1 16.79 8.43 24.42
C MET A 1 16.29 7.07 24.03
N ILE A 2 15.36 7.00 23.07
CA ILE A 2 14.96 5.71 22.47
C ILE A 2 16.12 5.15 21.62
N GLY A 3 16.21 3.82 21.54
CA GLY A 3 17.29 3.15 20.82
C GLY A 3 16.92 1.71 20.45
N PRO A 4 17.87 0.92 19.93
CA PRO A 4 17.59 -0.44 19.46
C PRO A 4 16.99 -1.37 20.50
N SER A 5 17.35 -1.19 21.78
CA SER A 5 16.87 -1.98 22.91
C SER A 5 15.53 -1.54 23.48
N ALA A 6 14.94 -0.43 23.00
CA ALA A 6 13.66 0.05 23.52
C ALA A 6 12.55 -0.97 23.23
N SER A 7 11.76 -1.29 24.26
CA SER A 7 10.57 -2.12 24.21
C SER A 7 9.42 -1.43 23.46
N ALA A 8 8.38 -2.17 23.08
CA ALA A 8 7.20 -1.57 22.47
C ALA A 8 6.52 -0.54 23.40
N ALA A 9 6.45 -0.84 24.70
CA ALA A 9 5.87 0.06 25.70
C ALA A 9 6.66 1.38 25.83
N GLU A 10 7.99 1.33 25.87
CA GLU A 10 8.83 2.54 25.89
C GLU A 10 8.68 3.38 24.62
N LEU A 11 8.53 2.73 23.47
CA LEU A 11 8.28 3.42 22.20
C LEU A 11 6.90 4.04 22.16
N ILE A 12 5.85 3.35 22.61
CA ILE A 12 4.50 3.91 22.71
C ILE A 12 4.50 5.12 23.63
N ALA A 13 5.07 5.00 24.84
CA ALA A 13 5.20 6.12 25.77
C ALA A 13 5.96 7.29 25.14
N HIS A 14 7.03 7.03 24.37
CA HIS A 14 7.73 8.08 23.65
C HIS A 14 6.86 8.73 22.56
N LEU A 15 6.14 7.95 21.77
CA LEU A 15 5.24 8.48 20.72
C LEU A 15 4.16 9.38 21.35
N GLU A 16 3.59 8.99 22.48
CA GLU A 16 2.59 9.80 23.19
C GLU A 16 3.13 11.19 23.60
N THR A 17 4.42 11.29 23.97
CA THR A 17 5.04 12.59 24.27
C THR A 17 5.16 13.53 23.06
N LEU A 18 5.01 13.00 21.84
CA LEU A 18 5.11 13.75 20.59
C LEU A 18 3.73 14.12 20.00
N ARG A 19 2.65 13.88 20.76
CA ARG A 19 1.28 14.11 20.29
C ARG A 19 1.05 15.56 19.88
N SER A 20 0.38 15.76 18.75
CA SER A 20 -0.02 17.07 18.21
C SER A 20 -1.49 17.08 17.80
N GLU A 21 -2.33 17.75 18.60
CA GLU A 21 -3.77 17.92 18.31
C GLU A 21 -4.02 18.68 17.01
N GLU A 22 -3.16 19.64 16.68
CA GLU A 22 -3.23 20.38 15.41
C GLU A 22 -3.08 19.42 14.22
N ASN A 23 -2.08 18.52 14.29
CA ASN A 23 -1.86 17.56 13.23
C ASN A 23 -2.99 16.53 13.16
N VAL A 24 -3.48 16.05 14.31
CA VAL A 24 -4.64 15.14 14.38
C VAL A 24 -5.85 15.75 13.69
N ALA A 25 -6.18 17.03 13.95
CA ALA A 25 -7.28 17.72 13.27
C ALA A 25 -7.07 17.84 11.75
N GLY A 26 -5.82 17.96 11.30
CA GLY A 26 -5.47 18.01 9.88
C GLY A 26 -5.63 16.67 9.15
N MET A 27 -5.49 15.54 9.83
CA MET A 27 -5.48 14.20 9.23
C MET A 27 -6.82 13.80 8.61
N ALA A 28 -7.94 14.23 9.19
CA ALA A 28 -9.28 13.94 8.68
C ALA A 28 -9.49 14.42 7.22
N ARG A 29 -8.81 15.51 6.82
CA ARG A 29 -8.85 16.05 5.45
C ARG A 29 -8.26 15.08 4.41
N PHE A 30 -7.43 14.14 4.85
CA PHE A 30 -6.83 13.10 4.02
C PHE A 30 -7.58 11.76 4.10
N GLY A 31 -8.72 11.70 4.80
CA GLY A 31 -9.50 10.48 4.99
C GLY A 31 -8.81 9.45 5.87
N ILE A 32 -7.99 9.90 6.83
CA ILE A 32 -7.34 9.05 7.83
C ILE A 32 -8.20 9.06 9.10
N VAL A 33 -8.41 7.88 9.69
CA VAL A 33 -9.11 7.72 10.97
C VAL A 33 -8.21 8.23 12.11
N THR A 34 -8.75 9.09 12.97
CA THR A 34 -7.97 9.83 13.98
C THR A 34 -8.21 9.37 15.41
N GLU A 35 -9.08 8.38 15.63
CA GLU A 35 -9.50 7.92 16.97
C GLU A 35 -8.32 7.52 17.87
N THR A 36 -7.29 6.89 17.29
CA THR A 36 -6.08 6.44 17.99
C THR A 36 -4.82 7.14 17.47
N ALA A 37 -4.97 8.27 16.78
CA ALA A 37 -3.86 9.01 16.19
C ALA A 37 -3.23 10.00 17.17
N LEU A 38 -1.91 10.08 17.12
CA LEU A 38 -1.08 11.03 17.86
C LEU A 38 -0.67 12.24 17.01
N GLY A 39 -0.87 12.21 15.69
CA GLY A 39 -0.56 13.34 14.81
C GLY A 39 0.93 13.47 14.50
N ILE A 40 1.66 12.35 14.48
CA ILE A 40 3.09 12.34 14.13
C ILE A 40 3.25 12.11 12.63
N SER A 41 4.08 12.94 12.00
CA SER A 41 4.32 12.84 10.56
C SER A 41 5.03 11.53 10.20
N ASN A 42 4.73 10.96 9.02
CA ASN A 42 5.44 9.78 8.53
C ASN A 42 6.97 9.99 8.44
N PRO A 43 7.49 11.15 8.00
CA PRO A 43 8.93 11.42 8.05
C PRO A 43 9.54 11.33 9.45
N ASP A 44 8.84 11.79 10.49
CA ASP A 44 9.33 11.71 11.87
C ASP A 44 9.24 10.28 12.41
N LEU A 45 8.18 9.54 12.11
CA LEU A 45 8.09 8.10 12.41
C LEU A 45 9.23 7.31 11.75
N GLN A 46 9.60 7.65 10.51
CA GLN A 46 10.75 7.03 9.83
C GLN A 46 12.09 7.41 10.48
N LYS A 47 12.24 8.64 11.01
CA LYS A 47 13.43 9.01 11.81
C LYS A 47 13.51 8.15 13.07
N ILE A 48 12.39 7.97 13.76
CA ILE A 48 12.28 7.10 14.93
C ILE A 48 12.64 5.65 14.57
N ALA A 49 12.04 5.10 13.50
CA ALA A 49 12.32 3.76 13.00
C ALA A 49 13.82 3.54 12.71
N ARG A 50 14.50 4.53 12.12
CA ARG A 50 15.96 4.48 11.87
C ARG A 50 16.79 4.43 13.15
N SER A 51 16.34 5.09 14.21
CA SER A 51 17.03 5.09 15.52
C SER A 51 16.83 3.76 16.26
N VAL A 52 15.63 3.20 16.21
CA VAL A 52 15.27 1.97 16.95
C VAL A 52 15.57 0.68 16.18
N LYS A 53 15.85 0.78 14.87
CA LYS A 53 16.16 -0.35 13.97
C LYS A 53 15.01 -1.35 13.81
N LYS A 54 15.19 -2.33 12.91
CA LYS A 54 14.24 -3.43 12.72
C LYS A 54 14.28 -4.37 13.92
N ASN A 55 13.11 -4.83 14.36
CA ASN A 55 12.92 -5.88 15.36
C ASN A 55 11.50 -6.43 15.21
N HIS A 56 11.37 -7.64 14.66
CA HIS A 56 10.07 -8.23 14.34
C HIS A 56 9.18 -8.47 15.56
N ALA A 57 9.73 -8.97 16.68
CA ALA A 57 8.96 -9.20 17.89
C ALA A 57 8.35 -7.90 18.44
N ARG A 58 9.16 -6.84 18.47
CA ARG A 58 8.69 -5.51 18.86
C ARG A 58 7.66 -4.94 17.88
N ALA A 59 7.80 -5.19 16.58
CA ALA A 59 6.81 -4.76 15.59
C ALA A 59 5.44 -5.41 15.84
N LEU A 60 5.40 -6.71 16.21
CA LEU A 60 4.15 -7.38 16.58
C LEU A 60 3.51 -6.77 17.83
N GLU A 61 4.31 -6.45 18.85
CA GLU A 61 3.84 -5.78 20.07
C GLU A 61 3.33 -4.35 19.81
N LEU A 62 4.06 -3.58 18.99
CA LEU A 62 3.65 -2.23 18.57
C LEU A 62 2.31 -2.26 17.80
N TRP A 63 2.12 -3.27 16.93
CA TRP A 63 0.88 -3.44 16.18
C TRP A 63 -0.32 -3.68 17.11
N ALA A 64 -0.12 -4.49 18.16
CA ALA A 64 -1.14 -4.81 19.14
C ALA A 64 -1.55 -3.61 20.04
N GLY A 65 -0.75 -2.54 20.06
CA GLY A 65 -1.04 -1.34 20.86
C GLY A 65 -2.19 -0.47 20.35
N ASP A 66 -2.77 -0.77 19.18
CA ASP A 66 -3.92 -0.08 18.58
C ASP A 66 -3.77 1.46 18.44
N ILE A 67 -2.54 1.96 18.40
CA ILE A 67 -2.23 3.37 18.15
C ILE A 67 -1.76 3.50 16.70
N ARG A 68 -2.32 4.44 15.94
CA ARG A 68 -2.00 4.61 14.50
C ARG A 68 -0.49 4.76 14.26
N GLU A 69 0.18 5.61 15.02
CA GLU A 69 1.63 5.83 14.94
C GLU A 69 2.44 4.59 15.36
N ALA A 70 1.95 3.82 16.33
CA ALA A 70 2.58 2.57 16.74
C ALA A 70 2.48 1.51 15.63
N ARG A 71 1.32 1.40 14.95
CA ARG A 71 1.15 0.55 13.76
C ARG A 71 2.06 0.97 12.62
N MET A 72 2.15 2.26 12.32
CA MET A 72 3.09 2.75 11.30
C MET A 72 4.55 2.43 11.68
N LEU A 73 4.92 2.59 12.95
CA LEU A 73 6.25 2.23 13.44
C LEU A 73 6.51 0.71 13.40
N ALA A 74 5.48 -0.11 13.65
CA ALA A 74 5.54 -1.56 13.48
C ALA A 74 5.88 -1.90 12.03
N LEU A 75 5.17 -1.33 11.05
CA LEU A 75 5.45 -1.55 9.63
C LEU A 75 6.88 -1.13 9.23
N TYR A 76 7.37 -0.01 9.73
CA TYR A 76 8.73 0.46 9.44
C TYR A 76 9.84 -0.36 10.11
N THR A 77 9.52 -1.11 11.18
CA THR A 77 10.51 -1.86 11.97
C THR A 77 10.35 -3.38 11.86
N ALA A 78 9.33 -3.86 11.15
CA ALA A 78 9.15 -5.26 10.83
C ALA A 78 10.29 -5.81 9.97
N GLU A 79 10.56 -7.11 10.10
CA GLU A 79 11.57 -7.80 9.29
C GLU A 79 10.84 -8.62 8.20
N PRO A 80 10.91 -8.22 6.91
CA PRO A 80 10.16 -8.89 5.85
C PRO A 80 10.45 -10.40 5.74
N THR A 81 11.68 -10.82 6.02
CA THR A 81 12.07 -12.24 5.99
C THR A 81 11.47 -13.07 7.13
N LYS A 82 10.94 -12.44 8.17
CA LYS A 82 10.25 -13.10 9.30
C LYS A 82 8.74 -12.98 9.22
N LEU A 83 8.23 -12.11 8.34
CA LEU A 83 6.80 -11.86 8.21
C LEU A 83 6.11 -13.04 7.52
N THR A 84 5.18 -13.66 8.22
CA THR A 84 4.41 -14.81 7.73
C THR A 84 3.09 -14.39 7.06
N PRO A 85 2.52 -15.23 6.17
CA PRO A 85 1.19 -15.00 5.63
C PRO A 85 0.10 -14.87 6.70
N ALA A 86 0.24 -15.55 7.84
CA ALA A 86 -0.72 -15.50 8.94
C ALA A 86 -0.66 -14.14 9.67
N GLU A 87 0.53 -13.63 9.96
CA GLU A 87 0.72 -12.30 10.53
C GLU A 87 0.20 -11.21 9.59
N ALA A 88 0.50 -11.29 8.29
CA ALA A 88 0.03 -10.34 7.30
C ALA A 88 -1.51 -10.31 7.20
N ARG A 89 -2.18 -11.48 7.25
CA ARG A 89 -3.64 -11.56 7.34
C ARG A 89 -4.18 -10.90 8.60
N ARG A 90 -3.58 -11.18 9.75
CA ARG A 90 -3.99 -10.60 11.03
C ARG A 90 -3.85 -9.07 11.02
N TRP A 91 -2.76 -8.55 10.47
CA TRP A 91 -2.60 -7.10 10.31
C TRP A 91 -3.66 -6.52 9.36
N ALA A 92 -3.99 -7.23 8.29
CA ALA A 92 -5.01 -6.77 7.35
C ALA A 92 -6.41 -6.64 7.99
N GLU A 93 -6.72 -7.40 9.03
CA GLU A 93 -7.99 -7.27 9.78
C GLU A 93 -8.15 -5.90 10.43
N ASP A 94 -7.04 -5.26 10.80
CA ASP A 94 -7.00 -3.97 11.50
C ASP A 94 -6.86 -2.76 10.55
N PHE A 95 -6.79 -2.97 9.24
CA PHE A 95 -6.60 -1.88 8.28
C PHE A 95 -7.83 -0.96 8.23
N ASN A 96 -7.62 0.30 8.63
CA ASN A 96 -8.66 1.33 8.68
C ASN A 96 -8.29 2.61 7.92
N SER A 97 -7.16 2.62 7.21
CA SER A 97 -6.66 3.80 6.52
C SER A 97 -5.74 3.44 5.35
N TRP A 98 -5.71 4.29 4.32
CA TRP A 98 -5.02 3.98 3.07
C TRP A 98 -3.50 4.00 3.21
N GLU A 99 -2.96 4.79 4.13
CA GLU A 99 -1.53 4.94 4.40
C GLU A 99 -0.95 3.76 5.18
N ILE A 100 -1.72 3.17 6.11
CA ILE A 100 -1.34 1.90 6.75
C ILE A 100 -1.31 0.81 5.69
N VAL A 101 -2.34 0.73 4.85
CA VAL A 101 -2.42 -0.24 3.76
C VAL A 101 -1.24 -0.11 2.80
N ASP A 102 -0.96 1.10 2.32
CA ASP A 102 0.10 1.31 1.32
C ASP A 102 1.48 0.98 1.92
N CYS A 103 1.73 1.35 3.18
CA CYS A 103 2.97 1.00 3.88
C CYS A 103 3.09 -0.51 4.13
N ALA A 104 1.99 -1.19 4.48
CA ALA A 104 1.97 -2.64 4.68
C ALA A 104 2.14 -3.39 3.35
N ALA A 105 1.56 -2.90 2.27
CA ALA A 105 1.70 -3.48 0.94
C ALA A 105 3.15 -3.51 0.47
N ASP A 106 3.92 -2.43 0.67
CA ASP A 106 5.36 -2.42 0.35
C ASP A 106 6.13 -3.47 1.16
N LEU A 107 5.83 -3.61 2.46
CA LEU A 107 6.43 -4.64 3.32
C LEU A 107 6.04 -6.06 2.86
N PHE A 108 4.79 -6.30 2.49
CA PHE A 108 4.31 -7.61 2.03
C PHE A 108 4.94 -7.98 0.67
N VAL A 109 5.16 -6.98 -0.19
CA VAL A 109 5.89 -7.12 -1.45
C VAL A 109 7.37 -7.43 -1.19
N GLU A 110 8.02 -6.78 -0.22
CA GLU A 110 9.39 -7.09 0.20
C GLU A 110 9.49 -8.52 0.77
N ALA A 111 8.48 -8.95 1.53
CA ALA A 111 8.37 -10.28 2.13
C ALA A 111 7.95 -11.41 1.17
N ARG A 112 7.74 -11.12 -0.13
CA ARG A 112 7.33 -12.10 -1.16
C ARG A 112 6.00 -12.83 -0.86
N LEU A 113 5.03 -12.13 -0.28
CA LEU A 113 3.71 -12.69 0.08
C LEU A 113 2.66 -12.61 -1.05
N ASP A 114 3.05 -12.90 -2.29
CA ASP A 114 2.21 -12.66 -3.48
C ASP A 114 0.93 -13.51 -3.50
N ASP A 115 0.96 -14.68 -2.88
CA ASP A 115 -0.19 -15.58 -2.77
C ASP A 115 -1.37 -14.95 -1.99
N LEU A 116 -1.12 -13.86 -1.24
CA LEU A 116 -2.16 -13.10 -0.55
C LEU A 116 -2.93 -12.15 -1.48
N ILE A 117 -2.36 -11.73 -2.61
CA ILE A 117 -2.97 -10.77 -3.54
C ILE A 117 -4.39 -11.21 -3.96
N PRO A 118 -4.63 -12.43 -4.50
CA PRO A 118 -5.98 -12.84 -4.88
C PRO A 118 -6.93 -12.95 -3.68
N GLN A 119 -6.41 -13.31 -2.51
CA GLN A 119 -7.21 -13.45 -1.28
C GLN A 119 -7.69 -12.08 -0.78
N PHE A 120 -6.78 -11.10 -0.75
CA PHE A 120 -7.11 -9.73 -0.40
C PHE A 120 -8.04 -9.09 -1.43
N ALA A 121 -7.86 -9.35 -2.72
CA ALA A 121 -8.74 -8.82 -3.76
C ALA A 121 -10.18 -9.32 -3.61
N ALA A 122 -10.36 -10.60 -3.26
CA ALA A 122 -11.66 -11.23 -3.04
C ALA A 122 -12.36 -10.73 -1.76
N ASP A 123 -11.64 -10.16 -0.79
CA ASP A 123 -12.24 -9.65 0.46
C ASP A 123 -13.13 -8.43 0.19
N ASP A 124 -14.28 -8.35 0.86
CA ASP A 124 -15.23 -7.26 0.73
C ASP A 124 -14.89 -6.03 1.58
N ARG A 125 -13.98 -6.13 2.56
CA ARG A 125 -13.54 -4.97 3.34
C ARG A 125 -12.70 -4.04 2.47
N GLU A 126 -13.01 -2.73 2.50
CA GLU A 126 -12.43 -1.75 1.57
C GLU A 126 -10.90 -1.73 1.61
N PHE A 127 -10.33 -1.68 2.81
CA PHE A 127 -8.89 -1.56 2.99
C PHE A 127 -8.14 -2.87 2.76
N VAL A 128 -8.74 -4.02 3.08
CA VAL A 128 -8.18 -5.34 2.72
C VAL A 128 -8.12 -5.48 1.20
N ARG A 129 -9.20 -5.14 0.50
CA ARG A 129 -9.21 -5.14 -0.97
C ARG A 129 -8.19 -4.17 -1.56
N ARG A 130 -8.07 -2.98 -0.98
CA ARG A 130 -7.05 -2.01 -1.39
C ARG A 130 -5.64 -2.62 -1.32
N THR A 131 -5.33 -3.42 -0.30
CA THR A 131 -4.01 -4.04 -0.12
C THR A 131 -3.58 -4.85 -1.33
N ALA A 132 -4.47 -5.63 -1.95
CA ALA A 132 -4.13 -6.41 -3.15
C ALA A 132 -3.58 -5.52 -4.28
N PHE A 133 -4.26 -4.42 -4.58
CA PHE A 133 -3.87 -3.53 -5.67
C PHE A 133 -2.71 -2.62 -5.29
N ALA A 134 -2.56 -2.26 -4.02
CA ALA A 134 -1.37 -1.59 -3.52
C ALA A 134 -0.13 -2.51 -3.64
N MET A 135 -0.25 -3.80 -3.33
CA MET A 135 0.83 -4.78 -3.51
C MET A 135 1.23 -4.91 -4.99
N ILE A 136 0.26 -5.00 -5.90
CA ILE A 136 0.54 -5.05 -7.35
C ILE A 136 1.28 -3.78 -7.81
N ALA A 137 0.82 -2.60 -7.36
CA ALA A 137 1.48 -1.34 -7.68
C ALA A 137 2.92 -1.27 -7.15
N GLY A 138 3.12 -1.65 -5.88
CA GLY A 138 4.44 -1.72 -5.23
C GLY A 138 5.37 -2.71 -5.94
N ALA A 139 4.88 -3.89 -6.30
CA ALA A 139 5.64 -4.90 -7.04
C ALA A 139 6.15 -4.35 -8.38
N ALA A 140 5.30 -3.70 -9.17
CA ALA A 140 5.70 -3.09 -10.44
C ALA A 140 6.76 -1.97 -10.28
N VAL A 141 6.74 -1.27 -9.15
CA VAL A 141 7.73 -0.22 -8.85
C VAL A 141 9.03 -0.81 -8.31
N HIS A 142 9.00 -1.76 -7.39
CA HIS A 142 10.18 -2.15 -6.61
C HIS A 142 10.88 -3.41 -7.11
N ARG A 143 10.15 -4.37 -7.69
CA ARG A 143 10.71 -5.67 -8.08
C ARG A 143 11.27 -5.64 -9.49
N LYS A 144 12.42 -4.95 -9.64
CA LYS A 144 13.05 -4.71 -10.94
C LYS A 144 13.61 -5.96 -11.62
N GLN A 145 13.79 -7.06 -10.88
CA GLN A 145 14.30 -8.33 -11.36
C GLN A 145 13.19 -9.33 -11.71
N ASP A 146 11.96 -9.11 -11.22
CA ASP A 146 10.82 -9.95 -11.59
C ASP A 146 10.51 -9.75 -13.08
N SER A 147 10.10 -10.85 -13.74
CA SER A 147 9.77 -10.83 -15.17
C SER A 147 8.47 -10.06 -15.42
N ASP A 148 8.32 -9.59 -16.65
CA ASP A 148 7.12 -8.85 -17.04
C ASP A 148 5.87 -9.73 -16.98
N GLU A 149 6.01 -11.03 -17.25
CA GLU A 149 4.93 -12.03 -17.18
C GLU A 149 4.31 -12.11 -15.78
N THR A 150 5.12 -12.04 -14.72
CA THR A 150 4.64 -12.03 -13.33
C THR A 150 3.69 -10.86 -13.09
N LEU A 151 4.04 -9.66 -13.57
CA LEU A 151 3.20 -8.47 -13.40
C LEU A 151 1.95 -8.52 -14.29
N LEU A 152 2.10 -9.00 -15.52
CA LEU A 152 1.02 -9.13 -16.49
C LEU A 152 -0.05 -10.13 -16.03
N ALA A 153 0.34 -11.16 -15.27
CA ALA A 153 -0.58 -12.14 -14.70
C ALA A 153 -1.64 -11.51 -13.76
N TRP A 154 -1.41 -10.30 -13.24
CA TRP A 154 -2.38 -9.59 -12.40
C TRP A 154 -3.34 -8.68 -13.17
N LEU A 155 -3.16 -8.46 -14.48
CA LEU A 155 -4.09 -7.63 -15.27
C LEU A 155 -5.53 -8.15 -15.27
N PRO A 156 -5.82 -9.47 -15.36
CA PRO A 156 -7.18 -9.98 -15.24
C PRO A 156 -7.83 -9.65 -13.90
N LEU A 157 -7.06 -9.67 -12.80
CA LEU A 157 -7.56 -9.32 -11.48
C LEU A 157 -7.89 -7.82 -11.37
N ILE A 158 -7.06 -6.96 -11.97
CA ILE A 158 -7.34 -5.52 -12.09
C ILE A 158 -8.63 -5.27 -12.88
N GLU A 159 -8.82 -5.97 -14.00
CA GLU A 159 -10.03 -5.84 -14.83
C GLU A 159 -11.27 -6.27 -14.05
N ALA A 160 -11.22 -7.41 -13.35
CA ALA A 160 -12.32 -7.96 -12.56
C ALA A 160 -12.81 -7.00 -11.45
N HIS A 161 -11.91 -6.24 -10.84
CA HIS A 161 -12.25 -5.29 -9.77
C HIS A 161 -12.36 -3.83 -10.22
N SER A 162 -12.30 -3.56 -11.53
CA SER A 162 -12.39 -2.19 -12.08
C SER A 162 -13.76 -1.53 -11.91
N ALA A 163 -14.80 -2.30 -11.56
CA ALA A 163 -16.15 -1.79 -11.31
C ALA A 163 -16.36 -1.28 -9.87
N ASP A 164 -15.46 -1.57 -8.93
CA ASP A 164 -15.63 -1.23 -7.51
C ASP A 164 -15.72 0.29 -7.31
N PRO A 165 -16.86 0.84 -6.86
CA PRO A 165 -17.07 2.29 -6.80
C PRO A 165 -16.35 2.97 -5.64
N ARG A 166 -15.84 2.20 -4.67
CA ARG A 166 -15.25 2.74 -3.44
C ARG A 166 -13.95 3.46 -3.74
N ASN A 167 -13.81 4.66 -3.17
CA ASN A 167 -12.79 5.60 -3.61
C ASN A 167 -11.37 5.06 -3.38
N PHE A 168 -11.11 4.39 -2.26
CA PHE A 168 -9.78 3.87 -1.96
C PHE A 168 -9.45 2.64 -2.80
N VAL A 169 -10.44 1.80 -3.12
CA VAL A 169 -10.24 0.63 -3.99
C VAL A 169 -10.01 1.06 -5.45
N ARG A 170 -10.91 1.85 -6.05
CA ARG A 170 -10.76 2.25 -7.46
C ARG A 170 -9.46 3.01 -7.73
N LYS A 171 -9.00 3.81 -6.76
CA LYS A 171 -7.71 4.51 -6.85
C LYS A 171 -6.54 3.53 -6.85
N ALA A 172 -6.60 2.48 -6.02
CA ALA A 172 -5.56 1.45 -5.99
C ALA A 172 -5.58 0.58 -7.26
N VAL A 173 -6.75 0.21 -7.78
CA VAL A 173 -6.89 -0.51 -9.07
C VAL A 173 -6.28 0.29 -10.22
N ASN A 174 -6.62 1.58 -10.33
CA ASN A 174 -5.99 2.49 -11.30
C ASN A 174 -4.48 2.62 -11.09
N TRP A 175 -4.04 2.76 -9.83
CA TRP A 175 -2.63 2.86 -9.50
C TRP A 175 -1.85 1.60 -9.90
N ALA A 176 -2.39 0.40 -9.66
CA ALA A 176 -1.82 -0.87 -10.10
C ALA A 176 -1.67 -0.91 -11.63
N LEU A 177 -2.76 -0.64 -12.37
CA LEU A 177 -2.76 -0.63 -13.84
C LEU A 177 -1.69 0.29 -14.41
N ARG A 178 -1.61 1.53 -13.90
CA ARG A 178 -0.63 2.53 -14.37
C ARG A 178 0.80 2.10 -14.06
N ASN A 179 1.07 1.51 -12.90
CA ASN A 179 2.44 1.10 -12.59
C ASN A 179 2.90 -0.12 -13.38
N ILE A 180 2.01 -1.09 -13.65
CA ILE A 180 2.32 -2.16 -14.61
C ILE A 180 2.67 -1.54 -15.96
N GLY A 181 1.81 -0.67 -16.50
CA GLY A 181 2.05 -0.06 -17.81
C GLY A 181 3.28 0.86 -17.91
N LYS A 182 3.84 1.28 -16.77
CA LYS A 182 5.09 2.08 -16.69
C LYS A 182 6.35 1.24 -16.51
N ARG A 183 6.23 -0.09 -16.34
CA ARG A 183 7.34 -0.97 -15.98
C ARG A 183 8.38 -1.12 -17.09
N SER A 184 7.91 -1.44 -18.28
CA SER A 184 8.70 -1.82 -19.46
C SER A 184 7.82 -1.69 -20.71
N ARG A 185 8.43 -1.78 -21.89
CA ARG A 185 7.66 -1.82 -23.15
C ARG A 185 6.73 -3.04 -23.23
N ALA A 186 7.17 -4.20 -22.73
CA ALA A 186 6.35 -5.42 -22.78
C ALA A 186 5.15 -5.36 -21.82
N CYS A 187 5.29 -4.72 -20.66
CA CYS A 187 4.15 -4.46 -19.78
C CYS A 187 3.23 -3.33 -20.29
N HIS A 188 3.80 -2.36 -21.00
CA HIS A 188 3.08 -1.18 -21.47
C HIS A 188 1.92 -1.52 -22.41
N THR A 189 2.19 -2.32 -23.44
CA THR A 189 1.20 -2.62 -24.49
C THR A 189 -0.05 -3.31 -23.91
N PRO A 190 0.05 -4.38 -23.10
CA PRO A 190 -1.13 -5.02 -22.51
C PRO A 190 -1.86 -4.13 -21.50
N ALA A 191 -1.13 -3.34 -20.70
CA ALA A 191 -1.74 -2.42 -19.74
C ALA A 191 -2.51 -1.29 -20.44
N LEU A 192 -1.97 -0.73 -21.52
CA LEU A 192 -2.65 0.28 -22.33
C LEU A 192 -3.90 -0.32 -23.01
N ALA A 193 -3.80 -1.52 -23.57
CA ALA A 193 -4.95 -2.21 -24.16
C ALA A 193 -6.07 -2.47 -23.12
N LEU A 194 -5.72 -2.85 -21.88
CA LEU A 194 -6.71 -2.95 -20.80
C LEU A 194 -7.31 -1.57 -20.47
N ALA A 195 -6.48 -0.53 -20.36
CA ALA A 195 -6.96 0.83 -20.09
C ALA A 195 -7.97 1.32 -21.15
N GLU A 196 -7.73 1.02 -22.43
CA GLU A 196 -8.63 1.31 -23.55
C GLU A 196 -9.97 0.58 -23.42
N ARG A 197 -9.96 -0.72 -23.12
CA ARG A 197 -11.20 -1.48 -22.84
C ARG A 197 -11.99 -0.88 -21.68
N LEU A 198 -11.30 -0.57 -20.57
CA LEU A 198 -11.93 0.04 -19.41
C LEU A 198 -12.51 1.42 -19.75
N ALA A 199 -11.82 2.23 -20.55
CA ALA A 199 -12.30 3.55 -20.98
C ALA A 199 -13.56 3.48 -21.86
N ALA A 200 -13.75 2.39 -22.60
CA ALA A 200 -14.95 2.12 -23.40
C ALA A 200 -16.11 1.52 -22.57
N SER A 201 -15.87 1.16 -21.30
CA SER A 201 -16.88 0.53 -20.45
C SER A 201 -18.10 1.44 -20.19
N PRO A 202 -19.32 0.88 -20.15
CA PRO A 202 -20.51 1.62 -19.71
C PRO A 202 -20.43 1.99 -18.22
N GLY A 203 -19.66 1.25 -17.41
CA GLY A 203 -19.49 1.51 -15.98
C GLY A 203 -18.67 2.76 -15.69
N LYS A 204 -19.21 3.68 -14.87
CA LYS A 204 -18.55 4.97 -14.54
C LYS A 204 -17.18 4.79 -13.89
N THR A 205 -17.02 3.79 -13.03
CA THR A 205 -15.76 3.53 -12.31
C THR A 205 -14.70 3.00 -13.26
N ALA A 206 -14.98 1.91 -13.98
CA ALA A 206 -14.08 1.33 -14.96
C ALA A 206 -13.67 2.36 -16.02
N ARG A 207 -14.64 3.13 -16.54
CA ARG A 207 -14.36 4.22 -17.49
C ARG A 207 -13.44 5.29 -16.94
N TRP A 208 -13.59 5.67 -15.68
CA TRP A 208 -12.69 6.63 -15.03
C TRP A 208 -11.28 6.06 -14.90
N ILE A 209 -11.14 4.80 -14.48
CA ILE A 209 -9.84 4.11 -14.36
C ILE A 209 -9.14 4.07 -15.73
N GLY A 210 -9.84 3.59 -16.76
CA GLY A 210 -9.29 3.50 -18.11
C GLY A 210 -8.84 4.86 -18.66
N LYS A 211 -9.69 5.89 -18.57
CA LYS A 211 -9.35 7.24 -19.04
C LYS A 211 -8.15 7.84 -18.30
N ASP A 212 -8.07 7.68 -16.99
CA ASP A 212 -6.92 8.18 -16.21
C ASP A 212 -5.63 7.44 -16.57
N ALA A 213 -5.71 6.11 -16.70
CA ALA A 213 -4.57 5.29 -17.06
C ALA A 213 -4.07 5.60 -18.48
N ILE A 214 -4.94 5.73 -19.48
CA ILE A 214 -4.56 6.15 -20.84
C ILE A 214 -3.80 7.46 -20.79
N ARG A 215 -4.35 8.49 -20.12
CA ARG A 215 -3.74 9.82 -20.03
C ARG A 215 -2.29 9.77 -19.52
N GLU A 216 -2.01 8.92 -18.53
CA GLU A 216 -0.66 8.77 -18.00
C GLU A 216 0.23 7.91 -18.91
N LEU A 217 -0.29 6.78 -19.42
CA LEU A 217 0.47 5.83 -20.23
C LEU A 217 0.82 6.39 -21.61
N THR A 218 -0.02 7.22 -22.21
CA THR A 218 0.27 7.87 -23.50
C THR A 218 1.12 9.14 -23.36
N ASN A 219 1.55 9.50 -22.14
CA ASN A 219 2.39 10.66 -21.92
C ASN A 219 3.79 10.42 -22.51
N GLY A 220 4.27 11.33 -23.37
CA GLY A 220 5.58 11.20 -24.02
C GLY A 220 6.76 11.05 -23.06
N LYS A 221 6.70 11.66 -21.86
CA LYS A 221 7.73 11.48 -20.82
C LYS A 221 7.71 10.07 -20.21
N VAL A 222 6.53 9.46 -20.11
CA VAL A 222 6.39 8.08 -19.63
C VAL A 222 6.92 7.12 -20.70
N ILE A 223 6.45 7.24 -21.94
CA ILE A 223 6.88 6.42 -23.07
C ILE A 223 8.40 6.49 -23.26
N GLY A 224 8.97 7.69 -23.19
CA GLY A 224 10.43 7.90 -23.35
C GLY A 224 11.29 7.26 -22.25
N ARG A 225 10.71 6.88 -21.11
CA ARG A 225 11.42 6.19 -20.00
C ARG A 225 11.28 4.68 -20.05
N LEU A 226 10.41 4.14 -20.90
CA LEU A 226 10.21 2.70 -21.02
C LEU A 226 11.44 2.04 -21.63
N LYS A 227 12.03 1.12 -20.87
CA LYS A 227 13.09 0.24 -21.32
C LYS A 227 12.48 -0.96 -22.06
#